data_AF-A0A7V8XVQ9-F1
#
_entry.id   AF-A0A7V8XVQ9-F1
#
_cell.length_a   1.000
_cell.length_b   1.000
_cell.length_c   1.000
_cell.angle_alpha   90.00
_cell.angle_beta   90.00
_cell.angle_gamma   90.00
#
_symmetry.space_group_name_H-M   'P 1'
#
loop_
_entity.id
_entity.type
_entity.pdbx_description
1 polymer ?
#
loop_
_entity_poly.entity_id
_entity_poly.type
_entity_poly.pdbx_seq_one_letter_code
_entity_poly.pdbx_strand_id
1 'polypeptide(L)'
;MDVSTVTANFFQTVGIDPLYGRLFTAEEEAPGGPQVVILSHRLWVSRYGADPGIVGRRIRLDGLDQTVVGVLPATGRLWLPAEAFLVNDAQLWKPLQFNYANQPPRNFTFFTVFGRMKPGVTLAQADLETVAAQLRAEHAVHESAGMRIRAVALQEDVVKHVRPLRT
;
A
#
# COMPACT_ATOMS: atom_id res chain seq x y z
N MET A 1 -15.52 -3.85 8.88
CA MET A 1 -14.32 -4.66 8.56
C MET A 1 -13.33 -3.67 8.01
N ASP A 2 -12.12 -3.65 8.55
CA ASP A 2 -11.14 -2.64 8.15
C ASP A 2 -10.49 -3.05 6.83
N VAL A 3 -10.59 -2.15 5.85
CA VAL A 3 -10.14 -2.37 4.47
C VAL A 3 -9.08 -1.32 4.13
N SER A 4 -8.03 -1.76 3.45
CA SER A 4 -7.03 -0.86 2.88
C SER A 4 -6.81 -1.15 1.40
N THR A 5 -6.42 -0.14 0.66
CA THR A 5 -6.29 -0.20 -0.80
C THR A 5 -4.87 0.14 -1.19
N VAL A 6 -4.26 -0.69 -2.03
CA VAL A 6 -2.85 -0.58 -2.40
C VAL A 6 -2.64 -0.88 -3.88
N THR A 7 -1.57 -0.36 -4.47
CA THR A 7 -1.15 -0.72 -5.83
C THR A 7 -0.73 -2.19 -5.89
N ALA A 8 -0.75 -2.79 -7.08
CA ALA A 8 -0.49 -4.21 -7.24
C ALA A 8 0.92 -4.62 -6.79
N ASN A 9 1.90 -3.72 -6.97
CA ASN A 9 3.29 -3.91 -6.60
C ASN A 9 3.60 -3.59 -5.12
N PHE A 10 2.63 -3.16 -4.31
CA PHE A 10 2.88 -2.69 -2.95
C PHE A 10 3.56 -3.75 -2.07
N PHE A 11 2.97 -4.94 -1.97
CA PHE A 11 3.50 -6.00 -1.10
C PHE A 11 4.90 -6.46 -1.52
N GLN A 12 5.16 -6.56 -2.83
CA GLN A 12 6.50 -6.85 -3.35
C GLN A 12 7.51 -5.77 -2.94
N THR A 13 7.09 -4.49 -3.01
CA THR A 13 7.92 -3.32 -2.64
C THR A 13 8.27 -3.33 -1.16
N VAL A 14 7.32 -3.67 -0.28
CA VAL A 14 7.58 -3.78 1.17
C VAL A 14 8.14 -5.14 1.59
N GLY A 15 8.22 -6.11 0.68
CA GLY A 15 8.92 -7.39 0.90
C GLY A 15 8.06 -8.44 1.57
N ILE A 16 6.76 -8.42 1.28
CA ILE A 16 5.79 -9.38 1.78
C ILE A 16 5.37 -10.29 0.64
N ASP A 17 5.64 -11.58 0.81
CA ASP A 17 5.12 -12.64 -0.03
C ASP A 17 3.83 -13.21 0.59
N PRO A 18 2.87 -13.68 -0.22
CA PRO A 18 1.66 -14.30 0.28
C PRO A 18 1.96 -15.67 0.91
N LEU A 19 1.26 -16.00 2.00
CA LEU A 19 1.29 -17.33 2.61
C LEU A 19 0.57 -18.36 1.71
N TYR A 20 -0.54 -17.94 1.09
CA TYR A 20 -1.29 -18.74 0.11
C TYR A 20 -1.74 -17.86 -1.05
N GLY A 21 -1.85 -18.47 -2.24
CA GLY A 21 -2.32 -17.79 -3.44
C GLY A 21 -1.28 -16.85 -4.03
N ARG A 22 -1.71 -15.64 -4.39
CA ARG A 22 -0.88 -14.63 -5.06
C ARG A 22 -1.17 -13.22 -4.56
N LEU A 23 -0.31 -12.30 -4.98
CA LEU A 23 -0.55 -10.86 -4.88
C LEU A 23 -1.44 -10.37 -6.05
N PHE A 24 -1.77 -9.09 -6.05
CA PHE A 24 -2.56 -8.45 -7.10
C PHE A 24 -1.80 -8.38 -8.42
N THR A 25 -2.54 -8.33 -9.54
CA THR A 25 -2.01 -8.09 -10.88
C THR A 25 -2.33 -6.67 -11.37
N ALA A 26 -1.69 -6.24 -12.45
CA ALA A 26 -1.92 -4.92 -13.05
C ALA A 26 -3.35 -4.80 -13.61
N GLU A 27 -3.94 -5.88 -14.13
CA GLU A 27 -5.31 -5.91 -14.63
C GLU A 27 -6.34 -5.69 -13.52
N GLU A 28 -6.02 -6.11 -12.28
CA GLU A 28 -6.86 -5.92 -11.10
C GLU A 28 -6.79 -4.50 -10.55
N GLU A 29 -5.69 -3.79 -10.84
CA GLU A 29 -5.50 -2.36 -10.54
C GLU A 29 -6.15 -1.45 -11.58
N ALA A 30 -6.52 -1.96 -12.76
CA ALA A 30 -7.19 -1.16 -13.78
C ALA A 30 -8.56 -0.67 -13.29
N PRO A 31 -9.02 0.53 -13.72
CA PRO A 31 -10.37 1.00 -13.44
C PRO A 31 -11.43 0.00 -13.93
N GLY A 32 -12.31 -0.43 -13.02
CA GLY A 32 -13.31 -1.46 -13.32
C GLY A 32 -12.77 -2.88 -13.45
N GLY A 33 -11.52 -3.11 -13.03
CA GLY A 33 -10.88 -4.42 -13.02
C GLY A 33 -11.57 -5.42 -12.07
N PRO A 34 -11.15 -6.70 -12.13
CA PRO A 34 -11.72 -7.75 -11.29
C PRO A 34 -11.79 -7.38 -9.80
N GLN A 35 -12.90 -7.74 -9.17
CA GLN A 35 -13.13 -7.51 -7.74
C GLN A 35 -12.47 -8.61 -6.92
N VAL A 36 -11.24 -8.33 -6.45
CA VAL A 36 -10.40 -9.28 -5.72
C VAL A 36 -9.89 -8.71 -4.41
N VAL A 37 -9.56 -9.61 -3.49
CA VAL A 37 -9.09 -9.27 -2.15
C VAL A 37 -7.97 -10.18 -1.69
N ILE A 38 -7.10 -9.64 -0.83
CA ILE A 38 -6.11 -10.40 -0.06
C ILE A 38 -6.48 -10.28 1.41
N LEU A 39 -6.50 -11.41 2.12
CA LEU A 39 -6.84 -11.45 3.54
C LEU A 39 -5.59 -11.28 4.40
N SER A 40 -5.72 -10.57 5.53
CA SER A 40 -4.74 -10.67 6.61
C SER A 40 -4.76 -12.06 7.23
N HIS A 41 -3.61 -12.51 7.75
CA HIS A 41 -3.52 -13.75 8.51
C HIS A 41 -4.55 -13.82 9.65
N ARG A 42 -4.71 -12.70 10.39
CA ARG A 42 -5.63 -12.61 11.53
C ARG A 42 -7.07 -12.88 11.12
N LEU A 43 -7.55 -12.21 10.06
CA LEU A 43 -8.91 -12.40 9.57
C LEU A 43 -9.12 -13.82 9.03
N TRP A 44 -8.14 -14.35 8.30
CA TRP A 44 -8.15 -15.71 7.79
C TRP A 44 -8.30 -16.75 8.91
N VAL A 45 -7.52 -16.64 9.98
CA VAL A 45 -7.64 -17.52 11.16
C VAL A 45 -8.97 -17.31 11.88
N SER A 46 -9.31 -16.06 12.22
CA SER A 46 -10.44 -15.79 13.13
C SER A 46 -11.81 -15.99 12.49
N ARG A 47 -11.93 -15.76 11.18
CA ARG A 47 -13.23 -15.79 10.47
C ARG A 47 -13.37 -16.97 9.52
N TYR A 48 -12.27 -17.44 8.95
CA TYR A 48 -12.26 -18.50 7.95
C TYR A 48 -11.59 -19.78 8.45
N GLY A 49 -11.32 -19.89 9.75
CA GLY A 49 -10.85 -21.11 10.39
C GLY A 49 -9.48 -21.60 9.89
N ALA A 50 -8.65 -20.68 9.38
CA ALA A 50 -7.38 -21.01 8.74
C ALA A 50 -7.52 -22.01 7.56
N ASP A 51 -8.64 -21.97 6.82
CA ASP A 51 -8.86 -22.82 5.64
C ASP A 51 -8.02 -22.33 4.45
N PRO A 52 -7.00 -23.08 3.97
CA PRO A 52 -6.22 -22.68 2.79
C PRO A 52 -7.08 -22.69 1.51
N GLY A 53 -8.18 -23.44 1.50
CA GLY A 53 -9.14 -23.49 0.41
C GLY A 53 -9.98 -22.22 0.27
N ILE A 54 -9.75 -21.18 1.08
CA ILE A 54 -10.38 -19.86 0.91
C ILE A 54 -9.93 -19.16 -0.38
N VAL A 55 -8.70 -19.44 -0.85
CA VAL A 55 -8.19 -18.86 -2.10
C VAL A 55 -9.03 -19.38 -3.28
N GLY A 56 -9.48 -18.47 -4.13
CA GLY A 56 -10.41 -18.73 -5.23
C GLY A 56 -11.90 -18.67 -4.83
N ARG A 57 -12.23 -18.60 -3.53
CA ARG A 57 -13.63 -18.44 -3.10
C ARG A 57 -14.09 -16.99 -3.16
N ARG A 58 -15.40 -16.81 -3.37
CA ARG A 58 -16.06 -15.51 -3.24
C ARG A 58 -16.46 -15.27 -1.79
N ILE A 59 -16.18 -14.07 -1.31
CA ILE A 59 -16.69 -13.54 -0.05
C ILE A 59 -17.50 -12.28 -0.34
N ARG A 60 -18.49 -12.00 0.50
CA ARG A 60 -19.33 -10.81 0.37
C ARG A 60 -18.81 -9.70 1.26
N LEU A 61 -18.45 -8.58 0.65
CA LEU A 61 -17.96 -7.36 1.32
C LEU A 61 -18.78 -6.19 0.81
N ASP A 62 -19.45 -5.47 1.71
CA ASP A 62 -20.32 -4.32 1.40
C ASP A 62 -21.37 -4.61 0.30
N GLY A 63 -21.90 -5.84 0.31
CA GLY A 63 -22.90 -6.28 -0.67
C GLY A 63 -22.33 -6.72 -2.03
N LEU A 64 -21.02 -6.59 -2.24
CA LEU A 64 -20.32 -6.99 -3.46
C LEU A 64 -19.57 -8.31 -3.25
N ASP A 65 -19.61 -9.17 -4.26
CA ASP A 65 -18.80 -10.38 -4.28
C ASP A 65 -17.36 -10.03 -4.64
N GLN A 66 -16.43 -10.46 -3.79
CA GLN A 66 -15.00 -10.29 -3.96
C GLN A 66 -14.34 -11.67 -3.95
N THR A 67 -13.43 -11.93 -4.88
CA THR A 67 -12.70 -13.20 -4.94
C THR A 67 -11.43 -13.10 -4.10
N VAL A 68 -11.22 -14.04 -3.18
CA VAL A 68 -9.98 -14.10 -2.40
C VAL A 68 -8.87 -14.64 -3.28
N VAL A 69 -7.84 -13.85 -3.55
CA VAL A 69 -6.70 -14.25 -4.41
C VAL A 69 -5.45 -14.60 -3.60
N GLY A 70 -5.39 -14.21 -2.33
CA GLY A 70 -4.29 -14.56 -1.46
C GLY A 70 -4.55 -14.31 0.02
N VAL A 71 -3.64 -14.83 0.84
CA VAL A 71 -3.60 -14.64 2.29
C VAL A 71 -2.20 -14.20 2.67
N LEU A 72 -2.07 -13.11 3.44
CA LEU A 72 -0.77 -12.66 3.95
C LEU A 72 -0.32 -13.53 5.13
N PRO A 73 1.00 -13.74 5.32
CA PRO A 73 1.53 -14.40 6.50
C PRO A 73 1.34 -13.51 7.74
N ALA A 74 1.45 -14.10 8.94
CA ALA A 74 1.39 -13.34 10.19
C ALA A 74 2.48 -12.26 10.28
N THR A 75 3.65 -12.51 9.69
CA THR A 75 4.76 -11.56 9.55
C THR A 75 4.48 -10.44 8.55
N GLY A 76 3.46 -10.59 7.69
CA GLY A 76 3.01 -9.57 6.73
C GLY A 76 2.13 -8.49 7.37
N ARG A 77 2.09 -8.41 8.71
CA ARG A 77 1.38 -7.36 9.43
C ARG A 77 2.14 -6.05 9.28
N LEU A 78 1.49 -5.07 8.66
CA LEU A 78 2.06 -3.77 8.42
C LEU A 78 1.65 -2.77 9.50
N TRP A 79 2.66 -2.15 10.09
CA TRP A 79 2.53 -0.99 10.96
C TRP A 79 2.99 0.21 10.14
N LEU A 80 2.04 0.99 9.67
CA LEU A 80 2.30 2.13 8.82
C LEU A 80 2.06 3.43 9.60
N PRO A 81 2.82 4.49 9.28
CA PRO A 81 2.56 5.81 9.85
C PRO A 81 1.10 6.20 9.60
N ALA A 82 0.47 6.91 10.55
CA ALA A 82 -0.94 7.31 10.43
C ALA A 82 -1.18 8.19 9.18
N GLU A 83 -0.13 8.90 8.77
CA GLU A 83 -0.04 9.73 7.57
C GLU A 83 -0.08 8.91 6.28
N ALA A 84 0.06 7.57 6.35
CA ALA A 84 -0.06 6.69 5.19
C ALA A 84 -1.48 6.61 4.62
N PHE A 85 -2.49 7.07 5.38
CA PHE A 85 -3.93 6.89 5.07
C PHE A 85 -4.33 5.43 4.83
N LEU A 86 -3.51 4.48 5.30
CA LEU A 86 -3.80 3.06 5.34
C LEU A 86 -4.23 2.69 6.76
N VAL A 87 -5.20 1.79 6.87
CA VAL A 87 -5.66 1.33 8.18
C VAL A 87 -4.58 0.43 8.77
N ASN A 88 -4.05 0.81 9.93
CA ASN A 88 -3.15 -0.05 10.68
C ASN A 88 -3.86 -1.36 11.02
N ASP A 89 -3.19 -2.49 10.76
CA ASP A 89 -3.78 -3.84 10.92
C ASP A 89 -5.00 -4.11 10.03
N ALA A 90 -5.02 -3.57 8.80
CA ALA A 90 -6.07 -3.82 7.82
C ALA A 90 -6.38 -5.32 7.72
N GLN A 91 -7.66 -5.67 7.91
CA GLN A 91 -8.11 -7.06 7.92
C GLN A 91 -8.16 -7.63 6.50
N LEU A 92 -8.40 -6.77 5.52
CA LEU A 92 -8.57 -7.09 4.11
C LEU A 92 -7.96 -5.99 3.23
N TRP A 93 -7.35 -6.41 2.12
CA TRP A 93 -6.67 -5.54 1.18
C TRP A 93 -7.34 -5.61 -0.19
N LYS A 94 -7.46 -4.46 -0.88
CA LYS A 94 -8.00 -4.33 -2.23
C LYS A 94 -6.98 -3.69 -3.18
N PRO A 95 -7.03 -3.98 -4.48
CA PRO A 95 -6.24 -3.25 -5.46
C PRO A 95 -6.75 -1.81 -5.62
N LEU A 96 -5.83 -0.87 -5.80
CA LEU A 96 -6.11 0.54 -6.04
C LEU A 96 -6.60 0.76 -7.46
N GLN A 97 -7.89 0.59 -7.68
CA GLN A 97 -8.54 0.85 -8.96
C GLN A 97 -8.74 2.36 -9.16
N PHE A 98 -7.68 3.05 -9.57
CA PHE A 98 -7.67 4.49 -9.76
C PHE A 98 -7.65 4.87 -11.25
N ASN A 99 -8.57 5.73 -11.69
CA ASN A 99 -8.63 6.16 -13.09
C ASN A 99 -7.67 7.32 -13.37
N TYR A 100 -6.47 6.98 -13.82
CA TYR A 100 -5.44 7.95 -14.23
C TYR A 100 -5.78 8.73 -15.51
N ALA A 101 -6.69 8.23 -16.36
CA ALA A 101 -7.05 8.86 -17.63
C ALA A 101 -7.82 10.17 -17.46
N ASN A 102 -8.48 10.35 -16.31
CA ASN A 102 -9.19 11.59 -15.99
C ASN A 102 -8.25 12.72 -15.53
N GLN A 103 -6.93 12.56 -15.68
CA GLN A 103 -5.89 13.52 -15.30
C GLN A 103 -6.26 14.28 -14.02
N PRO A 104 -6.40 13.60 -12.87
CA PRO A 104 -6.49 14.31 -11.62
C PRO A 104 -5.29 15.27 -11.58
N PRO A 105 -5.50 16.55 -11.24
CA PRO A 105 -4.43 17.53 -11.30
C PRO A 105 -3.23 16.99 -10.51
N ARG A 106 -2.01 17.18 -11.02
CA ARG A 106 -0.77 16.62 -10.43
C ARG A 106 -0.48 17.12 -9.00
N ASN A 107 -1.38 17.93 -8.42
CA ASN A 107 -1.46 18.30 -7.02
C ASN A 107 -2.25 17.28 -6.16
N PHE A 108 -2.74 16.17 -6.72
CA PHE A 108 -3.33 15.02 -6.01
C PHE A 108 -2.26 14.31 -5.17
N THR A 109 -2.10 14.76 -3.92
CA THR A 109 -0.99 14.38 -3.02
C THR A 109 -1.43 13.48 -1.85
N PHE A 110 -2.61 12.87 -1.90
CA PHE A 110 -3.13 12.02 -0.81
C PHE A 110 -2.57 10.60 -0.79
N PHE A 111 -1.78 10.20 -1.79
CA PHE A 111 -1.12 8.90 -1.78
C PHE A 111 0.20 8.97 -1.02
N THR A 112 0.39 8.01 -0.11
CA THR A 112 1.72 7.73 0.43
C THR A 112 2.44 6.77 -0.49
N VAL A 113 3.66 7.16 -0.90
CA VAL A 113 4.48 6.39 -1.82
C VAL A 113 5.52 5.60 -1.04
N PHE A 114 5.58 4.31 -1.30
CA PHE A 114 6.60 3.41 -0.75
C PHE A 114 7.61 3.08 -1.84
N GLY A 115 8.89 3.15 -1.49
CA GLY A 115 9.98 2.82 -2.40
C GLY A 115 10.98 1.89 -1.72
N ARG A 116 11.61 1.01 -2.51
CA ARG A 116 12.74 0.20 -2.07
C ARG A 116 14.02 0.74 -2.68
N MET A 117 14.99 1.11 -1.84
CA MET A 117 16.33 1.49 -2.31
C MET A 117 17.12 0.25 -2.75
N LYS A 118 18.03 0.44 -3.71
CA LYS A 118 19.01 -0.60 -4.08
C LYS A 118 19.95 -0.87 -2.88
N PRO A 119 20.45 -2.11 -2.72
CA PRO A 119 21.46 -2.41 -1.70
C PRO A 119 22.65 -1.46 -1.79
N GLY A 120 23.07 -0.91 -0.65
CA GLY A 120 24.21 0.02 -0.57
C GLY A 120 23.90 1.48 -0.90
N VAL A 121 22.68 1.81 -1.32
CA VAL A 121 22.25 3.21 -1.50
C VAL A 121 21.65 3.74 -0.21
N THR A 122 22.12 4.90 0.22
CA THR A 122 21.62 5.62 1.39
C THR A 122 20.57 6.65 0.98
N LEU A 123 19.69 7.02 1.91
CA LEU A 123 18.68 8.05 1.64
C LEU A 123 19.31 9.42 1.30
N ALA A 124 20.48 9.72 1.86
CA ALA A 124 21.22 10.95 1.54
C ALA A 124 21.70 11.00 0.07
N GLN A 125 21.81 9.84 -0.58
CA GLN A 125 22.15 9.74 -2.01
C GLN A 125 20.90 9.80 -2.91
N ALA A 126 19.69 9.78 -2.34
CA ALA A 126 18.48 10.00 -3.10
C ALA A 126 18.30 11.51 -3.32
N ASP A 127 18.57 11.98 -4.53
CA ASP A 127 18.36 13.39 -4.90
C ASP A 127 16.87 13.67 -5.19
N LEU A 128 16.10 13.65 -4.11
CA LEU A 128 14.65 13.84 -4.15
C LEU A 128 14.27 15.27 -4.51
N GLU A 129 15.15 16.25 -4.27
CA GLU A 129 14.90 17.62 -4.67
C GLU A 129 15.06 17.79 -6.18
N THR A 130 16.04 17.15 -6.82
CA THR A 130 16.12 17.13 -8.30
C THR A 130 14.90 16.47 -8.91
N VAL A 131 14.44 15.33 -8.36
CA VAL A 131 13.20 14.68 -8.81
C VAL A 131 11.99 15.60 -8.62
N ALA A 132 11.87 16.25 -7.46
CA ALA A 132 10.79 17.20 -7.18
C ALA A 132 10.84 18.42 -8.12
N ALA A 133 12.02 18.96 -8.38
CA ALA A 133 12.23 20.10 -9.28
C ALA A 133 11.86 19.75 -10.72
N GLN A 134 12.24 18.56 -11.19
CA GLN A 134 11.86 18.07 -12.52
C GLN A 134 10.35 17.91 -12.65
N LEU A 135 9.69 17.30 -11.66
CA LEU A 135 8.23 17.15 -11.63
C LEU A 135 7.50 18.51 -11.64
N ARG A 136 8.02 19.51 -10.94
CA ARG A 136 7.48 20.89 -10.95
C ARG A 136 7.67 21.59 -12.30
N ALA A 137 8.74 21.27 -13.03
CA ALA A 137 9.05 21.88 -14.33
C ALA A 137 8.24 21.25 -15.47
N GLU A 138 8.05 19.93 -15.45
CA GLU A 138 7.35 19.18 -16.50
C GLU A 138 5.83 19.26 -16.41
N HIS A 139 5.30 19.65 -15.25
CA HIS A 139 3.88 19.74 -15.00
C HIS A 139 3.52 21.12 -14.46
N ALA A 140 2.56 21.78 -15.09
CA ALA A 140 2.03 23.05 -14.63
C ALA A 140 1.24 22.82 -13.32
N VAL A 141 1.95 22.70 -12.20
CA VAL A 141 1.31 22.61 -10.88
C VAL A 141 0.94 24.01 -10.43
N HIS A 142 0.05 24.66 -11.18
CA HIS A 142 -0.58 25.90 -10.74
C HIS A 142 -1.33 25.57 -9.44
N GLU A 143 -0.95 26.27 -8.36
CA GLU A 143 -1.46 26.22 -6.97
C GLU A 143 -0.68 25.39 -5.93
N SER A 144 0.36 24.61 -6.27
CA SER A 144 1.14 23.84 -5.27
C SER A 144 2.42 24.53 -4.77
N ALA A 145 2.49 25.86 -4.79
CA ALA A 145 3.67 26.60 -4.34
C ALA A 145 4.06 26.17 -2.91
N GLY A 146 5.08 25.33 -2.77
CA GLY A 146 5.53 24.78 -1.48
C GLY A 146 5.53 23.25 -1.33
N MET A 147 5.07 22.45 -2.32
CA MET A 147 5.14 20.99 -2.22
C MET A 147 6.59 20.51 -2.08
N ARG A 148 6.90 19.80 -0.99
CA ARG A 148 8.21 19.18 -0.73
C ARG A 148 8.05 17.66 -0.74
N ILE A 149 8.89 16.97 -1.50
CA ILE A 149 9.02 15.52 -1.42
C ILE A 149 10.00 15.23 -0.29
N ARG A 150 9.55 14.56 0.76
CA ARG A 150 10.42 14.05 1.83
C ARG A 150 10.36 12.54 1.80
N ALA A 151 11.50 11.89 1.63
CA ALA A 151 11.61 10.49 1.99
C ALA A 151 12.05 10.37 3.45
N VAL A 152 11.57 9.33 4.09
CA VAL A 152 12.01 8.88 5.41
C VAL A 152 12.21 7.38 5.30
N ALA A 153 13.22 6.83 5.97
CA ALA A 153 13.34 5.39 6.05
C ALA A 153 12.07 4.83 6.72
N LEU A 154 11.43 3.82 6.12
CA LEU A 154 10.18 3.27 6.65
C LEU A 154 10.34 2.82 8.11
N GLN A 155 11.47 2.22 8.45
CA GLN A 155 11.78 1.85 9.83
C GLN A 155 11.75 3.06 10.76
N GLU A 156 12.44 4.15 10.42
CA GLU A 156 12.51 5.38 11.21
C GLU A 156 11.13 6.01 11.40
N ASP A 157 10.32 6.03 10.33
CA ASP A 157 9.00 6.63 10.37
C ASP A 157 7.99 5.83 11.22
N VAL A 158 8.13 4.49 11.24
CA VAL A 158 7.32 3.61 12.10
C VAL A 158 7.72 3.73 13.57
N VAL A 159 9.02 3.87 13.87
CA VAL A 159 9.48 3.93 15.26
C VAL A 159 9.47 5.34 15.87
N LYS A 160 9.28 6.42 15.08
CA LYS A 160 9.34 7.82 15.57
C LYS A 160 8.40 8.13 16.75
N HIS A 161 7.31 7.37 16.89
CA HIS A 161 6.33 7.53 17.97
C HIS A 161 6.57 6.60 19.17
N VAL A 162 7.57 5.72 19.12
CA VAL A 162 7.94 4.84 20.23
C VAL A 162 8.91 5.61 21.12
N ARG A 163 8.41 6.22 22.19
CA ARG A 163 9.28 6.81 23.23
C ARG A 163 10.07 5.69 23.91
N PRO A 164 11.41 5.79 24.04
CA PRO A 164 12.16 4.85 24.85
C PRO A 164 11.65 4.93 26.30
N LEU A 165 11.40 3.77 26.90
CA LEU A 165 11.29 3.66 28.35
C LEU A 165 12.64 4.07 28.93
N ARG A 166 12.72 5.28 29.52
CA ARG A 166 13.85 5.64 30.37
C ARG A 166 13.82 4.68 31.56
N THR A 167 14.83 3.82 31.64
CA THR A 167 15.12 3.01 32.83
C THR A 167 16.09 3.79 33.70
#